data_AF-A0A679ELL8-F1
#
_entry.id   AF-A0A679ELL8-F1
#
_cell.length_a   1.000
_cell.length_b   1.000
_cell.length_c   1.000
_cell.angle_alpha   90.00
_cell.angle_beta   90.00
_cell.angle_gamma   90.00
#
_symmetry.space_group_name_H-M   'P 1'
#
loop_
_entity.id
_entity.type
_entity.pdbx_description
1 polymer ?
#
loop_
_entity_poly.entity_id
_entity_poly.type
_entity_poly.pdbx_seq_one_letter_code
_entity_poly.pdbx_strand_id
1 'polypeptide(L)'
;MNLNVKYRKPFKPYAKSYPNKETLSKNYINFKGDIGLRLLETTYLTSTQIEAGRVAIGRVIKRKPSIRIFINAKPNRIITSKPAEVRMGKGKGSMDKLIFVGQPGLVLYELSGVDYNKAMKALKSAQKKLACKTAIFVRSRFFHEQVAANSYPEFKDIC
;
A
#
# COMPACT_ATOMS: atom_id res chain seq x y z
N MET A 1 5.29 -16.41 9.90
CA MET A 1 5.20 -16.72 8.46
C MET A 1 6.50 -17.40 8.05
N ASN A 2 6.47 -18.71 7.79
CA ASN A 2 7.60 -19.43 7.24
C ASN A 2 7.81 -18.98 5.79
N LEU A 3 8.87 -18.21 5.56
CA LEU A 3 9.24 -17.79 4.21
C LEU A 3 10.10 -18.87 3.58
N ASN A 4 9.53 -19.55 2.58
CA ASN A 4 10.31 -20.40 1.69
C ASN A 4 11.15 -19.48 0.76
N VAL A 5 12.38 -19.16 1.17
CA VAL A 5 13.32 -18.33 0.41
C VAL A 5 14.59 -19.10 0.11
N LYS A 6 15.07 -19.03 -1.14
CA LYS A 6 16.32 -19.67 -1.58
C LYS A 6 17.54 -19.17 -0.79
N TYR A 7 17.57 -17.89 -0.45
CA TYR A 7 18.68 -17.25 0.27
C TYR A 7 18.22 -16.63 1.58
N ARG A 8 18.88 -16.99 2.69
CA ARG A 8 18.54 -16.48 4.03
C ARG A 8 19.02 -15.05 4.30
N LYS A 9 20.19 -14.64 3.76
CA LYS A 9 20.83 -13.34 4.02
C LYS A 9 21.25 -12.63 2.73
N PRO A 10 20.29 -12.16 1.90
CA PRO A 10 20.60 -11.45 0.65
C PRO A 10 21.35 -10.12 0.89
N PHE A 11 21.84 -9.50 -0.18
CA PHE A 11 22.32 -8.11 -0.11
C PHE A 11 21.15 -7.15 0.13
N LYS A 12 21.42 -6.06 0.85
CA LYS A 12 20.42 -5.02 1.08
C LYS A 12 20.07 -4.38 -0.28
N PRO A 13 18.78 -4.33 -0.67
CA PRO A 13 18.40 -3.71 -1.93
C PRO A 13 18.65 -2.21 -1.85
N TYR A 14 19.25 -1.61 -2.87
CA TYR A 14 19.47 -0.16 -2.91
C TYR A 14 18.14 0.55 -3.17
N ALA A 15 17.76 1.50 -2.30
CA ALA A 15 16.52 2.28 -2.44
C ALA A 15 16.66 3.50 -3.38
N LYS A 16 17.71 3.55 -4.19
CA LYS A 16 17.88 4.61 -5.19
C LYS A 16 17.49 4.02 -6.53
N SER A 17 16.36 4.47 -7.04
CA SER A 17 16.07 4.39 -8.45
C SER A 17 15.29 5.64 -8.80
N TYR A 18 15.80 6.42 -9.74
CA TYR A 18 14.94 7.15 -10.65
C TYR A 18 13.84 6.18 -11.10
N PRO A 19 12.59 6.63 -11.20
CA PRO A 19 11.54 5.73 -11.64
C PRO A 19 11.92 5.20 -13.02
N ASN A 20 12.22 3.90 -13.12
CA ASN A 20 12.29 3.28 -14.44
C ASN A 20 10.90 3.48 -15.05
N LYS A 21 10.82 4.10 -16.24
CA LYS A 21 9.55 4.45 -16.93
C LYS A 21 8.52 3.31 -16.89
N GLU A 22 8.98 2.08 -16.95
CA GLU A 22 8.19 0.85 -16.91
C GLU A 22 7.46 0.58 -15.58
N THR A 23 8.03 0.97 -14.43
CA THR A 23 7.37 0.72 -13.14
C THR A 23 6.29 1.75 -12.83
N LEU A 24 6.43 2.97 -13.34
CA LEU A 24 5.37 3.97 -13.32
C LEU A 24 4.18 3.56 -14.20
N SER A 25 4.43 3.01 -15.40
CA SER A 25 3.36 2.66 -16.34
C SER A 25 2.53 1.45 -15.89
N LYS A 26 3.15 0.42 -15.29
CA LYS A 26 2.44 -0.80 -14.86
C LYS A 26 1.49 -0.61 -13.67
N ASN A 27 1.71 0.38 -12.81
CA ASN A 27 0.90 0.56 -11.60
C ASN A 27 -0.48 1.18 -11.85
N TYR A 28 -0.66 1.93 -12.93
CA TYR A 28 -1.98 2.46 -13.32
C TYR A 28 -2.84 1.43 -14.07
N ILE A 29 -2.22 0.55 -14.84
CA ILE A 29 -2.91 -0.44 -15.69
C ILE A 29 -3.58 -1.55 -14.86
N ASN A 30 -3.00 -1.90 -13.71
CA ASN A 30 -3.46 -3.01 -12.86
C ASN A 30 -4.36 -2.60 -11.69
N PHE A 31 -4.90 -1.38 -11.68
CA PHE A 31 -5.77 -0.89 -10.62
C PHE A 31 -7.13 -1.63 -10.63
N LYS A 32 -7.38 -2.43 -9.59
CA LYS A 32 -8.57 -3.28 -9.43
C LYS A 32 -9.68 -2.59 -8.66
N GLY A 33 -9.32 -1.66 -7.78
CA GLY A 33 -10.26 -0.90 -6.96
C GLY A 33 -10.92 0.28 -7.66
N ASP A 34 -11.63 1.06 -6.85
CA ASP A 34 -12.26 2.34 -7.22
C ASP A 34 -11.46 3.52 -6.64
N ILE A 35 -10.90 3.33 -5.44
CA ILE A 35 -10.05 4.28 -4.71
C ILE A 35 -8.80 3.58 -4.16
N GLY A 36 -7.67 4.28 -4.12
CA GLY A 36 -6.42 3.73 -3.58
C GLY A 36 -5.46 4.75 -2.98
N LEU A 37 -4.42 4.24 -2.32
CA LEU A 37 -3.37 5.02 -1.68
C LEU A 37 -2.04 4.82 -2.41
N ARG A 38 -1.56 5.88 -3.07
CA ARG A 38 -0.35 5.89 -3.92
C ARG A 38 0.86 6.42 -3.16
N LEU A 39 2.01 5.79 -3.34
CA LEU A 39 3.29 6.27 -2.82
C LEU A 39 3.82 7.44 -3.65
N LEU A 40 4.35 8.47 -2.99
CA LEU A 40 4.97 9.64 -3.64
C LEU A 40 6.49 9.59 -3.62
N GLU A 41 7.08 8.77 -2.77
CA GLU A 41 8.53 8.65 -2.60
C GLU A 41 8.97 7.19 -2.49
N THR A 42 10.25 6.96 -2.73
CA THR A 42 10.85 5.64 -2.58
C THR A 42 11.11 5.37 -1.10
N THR A 43 10.61 4.25 -0.58
CA THR A 43 10.76 3.90 0.84
C THR A 43 10.81 2.39 1.07
N TYR A 44 11.35 1.97 2.21
CA TYR A 44 11.21 0.60 2.69
C TYR A 44 9.98 0.51 3.59
N LEU A 45 8.99 -0.27 3.16
CA LEU A 45 7.81 -0.56 3.97
C LEU A 45 8.00 -1.89 4.67
N THR A 46 7.91 -1.91 5.99
CA THR A 46 7.97 -3.17 6.75
C THR A 46 6.66 -3.94 6.62
N SER A 47 6.71 -5.26 6.79
CA SER A 47 5.51 -6.10 6.88
C SER A 47 4.54 -5.61 7.96
N THR A 48 5.08 -5.14 9.09
CA THR A 48 4.30 -4.58 10.21
C THR A 48 3.59 -3.28 9.83
N GLN A 49 4.22 -2.38 9.09
CA GLN A 49 3.59 -1.15 8.60
C GLN A 49 2.48 -1.46 7.59
N ILE A 50 2.74 -2.38 6.66
CA ILE A 50 1.76 -2.80 5.65
C ILE A 50 0.53 -3.42 6.33
N GLU A 51 0.73 -4.23 7.36
CA GLU A 51 -0.36 -4.83 8.10
C GLU A 51 -1.10 -3.82 8.99
N ALA A 52 -0.37 -2.90 9.64
CA ALA A 52 -0.96 -1.83 10.44
C ALA A 52 -1.89 -0.92 9.60
N GLY A 53 -1.48 -0.58 8.37
CA GLY A 53 -2.32 0.15 7.43
C GLY A 53 -3.57 -0.65 7.04
N ARG A 54 -3.44 -1.94 6.72
CA ARG A 54 -4.58 -2.82 6.40
C ARG A 54 -5.58 -2.92 7.55
N VAL A 55 -5.09 -3.09 8.78
CA VAL A 55 -5.93 -3.15 9.98
C VAL A 55 -6.63 -1.81 10.22
N ALA A 56 -5.93 -0.68 10.06
CA ALA A 56 -6.53 0.65 10.20
C ALA A 56 -7.68 0.87 9.20
N ILE A 57 -7.50 0.49 7.94
CA ILE A 57 -8.56 0.49 6.92
C ILE A 57 -9.73 -0.38 7.36
N GLY A 58 -9.45 -1.63 7.77
CA GLY A 58 -10.47 -2.60 8.18
C GLY A 58 -11.33 -2.10 9.34
N ARG A 59 -10.74 -1.39 10.31
CA ARG A 59 -11.45 -0.81 11.46
C ARG A 59 -12.43 0.29 11.06
N VAL A 60 -12.05 1.17 10.14
CA VAL A 60 -12.93 2.26 9.67
C VAL A 60 -14.07 1.72 8.83
N ILE A 61 -13.79 0.79 7.93
CA ILE A 61 -14.77 0.33 6.94
C ILE A 61 -15.77 -0.67 7.54
N LYS A 62 -15.41 -1.40 8.61
CA LYS A 62 -16.17 -2.52 9.20
C LYS A 62 -16.48 -3.56 8.11
N ARG A 63 -15.51 -4.44 7.83
CA ARG A 63 -15.51 -5.35 6.66
C ARG A 63 -16.86 -6.05 6.47
N LYS A 64 -17.43 -5.89 5.27
CA LYS A 64 -18.61 -6.61 4.77
C LYS A 64 -18.21 -7.47 3.57
N PRO A 65 -18.97 -8.52 3.19
CA PRO A 65 -18.64 -9.39 2.06
C PRO A 65 -18.50 -8.66 0.72
N SER A 66 -19.27 -7.58 0.53
CA SER A 66 -19.22 -6.73 -0.66
C SER A 66 -17.96 -5.87 -0.76
N ILE A 67 -17.21 -5.72 0.33
CA ILE A 67 -16.08 -4.80 0.42
C ILE A 67 -14.78 -5.55 0.23
N ARG A 68 -14.00 -5.16 -0.78
CA ARG A 68 -12.69 -5.74 -1.06
C ARG A 68 -11.58 -4.74 -0.76
N ILE A 69 -10.52 -5.24 -0.11
CA ILE A 69 -9.30 -4.48 0.20
C ILE A 69 -8.16 -5.22 -0.46
N PHE A 70 -7.54 -4.58 -1.45
CA PHE A 70 -6.38 -5.11 -2.16
C PHE A 70 -5.11 -4.50 -1.57
N ILE A 71 -4.09 -5.33 -1.45
CA ILE A 71 -2.75 -4.94 -0.98
C ILE A 71 -1.79 -5.34 -2.08
N ASN A 72 -1.16 -4.36 -2.70
CA ASN A 72 -0.28 -4.61 -3.83
C ASN A 72 1.19 -4.82 -3.42
N ALA A 73 1.50 -4.58 -2.14
CA ALA A 73 2.83 -4.85 -1.58
C ALA A 73 2.92 -6.26 -1.01
N LYS A 74 3.92 -7.02 -1.48
CA LYS A 74 4.33 -8.30 -0.89
C LYS A 74 5.69 -8.15 -0.21
N PRO A 75 5.79 -8.24 1.13
CA PRO A 75 7.07 -8.21 1.82
C PRO A 75 7.87 -9.49 1.51
N ASN A 76 8.85 -9.39 0.62
CA ASN A 76 9.65 -10.53 0.16
C ASN A 76 11.15 -10.35 0.38
N ARG A 77 11.61 -9.16 0.77
CA ARG A 77 13.03 -8.88 1.03
C ARG A 77 13.30 -8.88 2.54
N ILE A 78 14.46 -9.41 2.91
CA ILE A 78 14.89 -9.54 4.31
C ILE A 78 15.91 -8.45 4.62
N ILE A 79 15.74 -7.77 5.76
CA ILE A 79 16.76 -6.94 6.39
C ILE A 79 17.31 -7.69 7.60
N THR A 80 18.64 -7.70 7.72
CA THR A 80 19.38 -8.27 8.85
C THR A 80 19.90 -7.18 9.77
N SER A 81 19.93 -7.43 11.08
CA SER A 81 20.56 -6.55 12.07
C SER A 81 21.52 -7.35 12.96
N LYS A 82 22.57 -6.68 13.44
CA LYS A 82 23.40 -7.23 14.52
C LYS A 82 22.72 -6.96 15.87
N PRO A 83 22.91 -7.82 16.88
CA PRO A 83 22.43 -7.53 18.23
C PRO A 83 23.05 -6.25 18.76
N ALA A 84 22.43 -5.67 19.78
CA ALA A 84 23.07 -4.59 20.53
C ALA A 84 24.39 -5.09 21.15
N GLU A 85 25.29 -4.15 21.50
CA GLU A 85 26.51 -4.41 22.30
C GLU A 85 27.65 -5.18 21.60
N VAL A 86 27.49 -5.61 20.34
CA VAL A 86 28.58 -6.29 19.59
C VAL A 86 29.39 -5.32 18.74
N ARG A 87 30.71 -5.56 18.68
CA ARG A 87 31.62 -4.84 17.77
C ARG A 87 31.39 -5.19 16.30
N MET A 88 31.99 -4.39 15.43
CA MET A 88 32.05 -4.66 13.99
C MET A 88 32.86 -5.94 13.69
N GLY A 89 32.71 -6.51 12.47
CA GLY A 89 33.28 -7.83 12.11
C GLY A 89 32.32 -9.01 12.32
N LYS A 90 32.81 -10.26 12.28
CA LYS A 90 32.04 -11.52 12.51
C LYS A 90 30.85 -11.78 11.56
N GLY A 91 30.79 -11.12 10.41
CA GLY A 91 29.79 -11.37 9.35
C GLY A 91 28.43 -10.68 9.54
N LYS A 92 27.43 -11.13 8.76
CA LYS A 92 26.05 -10.58 8.76
C LYS A 92 25.24 -11.09 9.95
N GLY A 93 24.47 -10.20 10.57
CA GLY A 93 23.57 -10.50 11.70
C GLY A 93 22.40 -11.43 11.37
N SER A 94 21.48 -11.59 12.32
CA SER A 94 20.26 -12.37 12.17
C SER A 94 19.21 -11.60 11.36
N MET A 95 18.17 -12.31 10.90
CA MET A 95 17.03 -11.72 10.20
C MET A 95 16.21 -10.88 11.19
N ASP A 96 16.00 -9.61 10.88
CA ASP A 96 15.26 -8.66 11.72
C ASP A 96 13.86 -8.40 11.12
N LYS A 97 13.79 -7.87 9.90
CA LYS A 97 12.53 -7.41 9.30
C LYS A 97 12.34 -7.91 7.88
N LEU A 98 11.07 -8.08 7.52
CA LEU A 98 10.64 -8.23 6.13
C LEU A 98 10.18 -6.90 5.60
N ILE A 99 10.69 -6.56 4.42
CA ILE A 99 10.39 -5.30 3.76
C ILE A 99 9.86 -5.52 2.35
N PHE A 100 9.10 -4.53 1.91
CA PHE A 100 8.79 -4.26 0.53
C PHE A 100 9.47 -2.95 0.13
N VAL A 101 10.06 -2.92 -1.06
CA VAL A 101 10.65 -1.69 -1.61
C VAL A 101 9.55 -0.97 -2.38
N GLY A 102 9.01 0.09 -1.77
CA GLY A 102 8.00 0.95 -2.41
C GLY A 102 8.68 1.95 -3.33
N GLN A 103 8.16 2.08 -4.55
CA GLN A 103 8.58 3.09 -5.53
C GLN A 103 7.49 4.15 -5.72
N PRO A 104 7.84 5.39 -6.09
CA PRO A 104 6.87 6.43 -6.37
C PRO A 104 5.93 5.99 -7.50
N GLY A 105 4.65 6.31 -7.38
CA GLY A 105 3.61 5.94 -8.34
C GLY A 105 2.95 4.59 -8.06
N LEU A 106 3.50 3.75 -7.17
CA LEU A 106 2.86 2.51 -6.79
C LEU A 106 1.64 2.74 -5.90
N VAL A 107 0.51 2.14 -6.25
CA VAL A 107 -0.68 2.12 -5.40
C VAL A 107 -0.54 0.97 -4.40
N LEU A 108 -0.44 1.28 -3.11
CA LEU A 108 -0.17 0.33 -2.04
C LEU A 108 -1.43 -0.42 -1.59
N TYR A 109 -2.53 0.33 -1.39
CA TYR A 109 -3.83 -0.19 -1.01
C TYR A 109 -4.88 0.24 -2.01
N GLU A 110 -5.84 -0.65 -2.30
CA GLU A 110 -7.01 -0.32 -3.09
C GLU A 110 -8.28 -0.80 -2.39
N LEU A 111 -9.36 -0.05 -2.55
CA LEU A 111 -10.67 -0.31 -1.99
C LEU A 111 -11.68 -0.40 -3.13
N SER A 112 -12.60 -1.35 -3.03
CA SER A 112 -13.76 -1.44 -3.91
C SER A 112 -15.03 -1.79 -3.14
N GLY A 113 -16.17 -1.30 -3.61
CA GLY A 113 -17.47 -1.50 -2.99
C GLY A 113 -17.68 -0.66 -1.71
N VAL A 114 -16.99 0.47 -1.59
CA VAL A 114 -17.04 1.34 -0.40
C VAL A 114 -17.47 2.74 -0.81
N ASP A 115 -18.37 3.34 -0.02
CA ASP A 115 -18.75 4.75 -0.17
C ASP A 115 -17.52 5.68 -0.09
N TYR A 116 -17.51 6.72 -0.94
CA TYR A 116 -16.40 7.65 -1.11
C TYR A 116 -15.95 8.28 0.21
N ASN A 117 -16.91 8.77 1.01
CA ASN A 117 -16.61 9.45 2.28
C ASN A 117 -15.94 8.51 3.27
N LYS A 118 -16.42 7.25 3.32
CA LYS A 118 -15.86 6.22 4.19
C LYS A 118 -14.49 5.75 3.71
N ALA A 119 -14.32 5.58 2.40
CA ALA A 119 -13.05 5.22 1.78
C ALA A 119 -11.97 6.28 2.04
N MET A 120 -12.31 7.56 1.91
CA MET A 120 -11.40 8.68 2.18
C MET A 120 -10.93 8.69 3.64
N LYS A 121 -11.85 8.52 4.60
CA LYS A 121 -11.52 8.42 6.04
C LYS A 121 -10.63 7.20 6.33
N ALA A 122 -10.90 6.07 5.69
CA ALA A 122 -10.13 4.84 5.86
C ALA A 122 -8.69 4.98 5.33
N LEU A 123 -8.52 5.52 4.12
CA LEU A 123 -7.20 5.73 3.53
C LEU A 123 -6.39 6.79 4.27
N LYS A 124 -7.02 7.87 4.75
CA LYS A 124 -6.35 8.85 5.64
C LYS A 124 -5.85 8.19 6.93
N SER A 125 -6.62 7.26 7.49
CA SER A 125 -6.19 6.49 8.67
C SER A 125 -5.00 5.57 8.36
N ALA A 126 -4.98 4.97 7.17
CA ALA A 126 -3.88 4.13 6.70
C ALA A 126 -2.61 4.94 6.46
N GLN A 127 -2.74 6.12 5.85
CA GLN A 127 -1.64 7.05 5.58
C GLN A 127 -0.84 7.40 6.84
N LYS A 128 -1.52 7.60 7.98
CA LYS A 128 -0.88 7.85 9.29
C LYS A 128 -0.04 6.67 9.81
N LYS A 129 -0.19 5.46 9.25
CA LYS A 129 0.57 4.27 9.63
C LYS A 129 1.81 4.03 8.77
N LEU A 130 1.91 4.73 7.64
CA LEU A 130 3.02 4.60 6.71
C LEU A 130 4.06 5.69 7.02
N ALA A 131 5.33 5.31 7.07
CA ALA A 131 6.44 6.24 7.25
C ALA A 131 6.90 6.84 5.90
N CYS A 132 5.95 7.31 5.09
CA CYS A 132 6.24 7.93 3.80
C CYS A 132 5.13 8.84 3.30
N LYS A 133 5.47 9.71 2.35
CA LYS A 133 4.51 10.57 1.64
C LYS A 133 3.64 9.75 0.70
N THR A 134 2.34 9.92 0.81
CA THR A 134 1.35 9.24 -0.01
C THR A 134 0.27 10.21 -0.49
N ALA A 135 -0.34 9.92 -1.63
CA ALA A 135 -1.53 10.60 -2.14
C ALA A 135 -2.68 9.61 -2.32
N ILE A 136 -3.91 10.08 -2.13
CA ILE A 136 -5.10 9.29 -2.44
C ILE A 136 -5.38 9.45 -3.93
N PHE A 137 -5.64 8.33 -4.60
CA PHE A 137 -5.95 8.24 -6.02
C PHE A 137 -7.38 7.71 -6.19
N VAL A 138 -8.14 8.35 -7.06
CA VAL A 138 -9.52 7.97 -7.41
C VAL A 138 -9.55 7.65 -8.89
N ARG A 139 -10.22 6.57 -9.28
CA ARG A 139 -10.39 6.24 -10.70
C ARG A 139 -11.35 7.21 -11.36
N SER A 140 -11.01 7.72 -12.55
CA SER A 140 -11.80 8.74 -13.26
C SER A 140 -13.28 8.37 -13.43
N ARG A 141 -13.59 7.12 -13.80
CA ARG A 141 -14.97 6.64 -13.94
C ARG A 141 -15.79 6.80 -12.65
N PHE A 142 -15.17 6.46 -11.52
CA PHE A 142 -15.82 6.49 -10.21
C PHE A 142 -16.04 7.93 -9.75
N PHE A 143 -15.13 8.84 -10.13
CA PHE A 143 -15.31 10.26 -9.88
C PHE A 143 -16.53 10.82 -10.65
N HIS A 144 -16.68 10.48 -11.93
CA HIS A 144 -17.84 10.93 -12.73
C HIS A 144 -19.17 10.38 -12.22
N GLU A 145 -19.24 9.10 -11.85
CA GLU A 145 -20.46 8.51 -11.24
C GLU A 145 -20.86 9.24 -9.96
N GLN A 146 -19.89 9.57 -9.10
CA GLN A 146 -20.15 10.31 -7.86
C GLN A 146 -20.55 11.77 -8.11
N VAL A 147 -19.94 12.44 -9.09
CA VAL A 147 -20.34 13.80 -9.47
C VAL A 147 -21.75 13.80 -10.03
N ALA A 148 -22.07 12.89 -10.96
CA ALA A 148 -23.41 12.74 -11.52
C ALA A 148 -24.47 12.44 -10.45
N ALA A 149 -24.16 11.57 -9.48
CA ALA A 149 -25.04 11.24 -8.37
C ALA A 149 -25.27 12.39 -7.36
N ASN A 150 -24.38 13.38 -7.34
CA ASN A 150 -24.46 14.57 -6.47
C ASN A 150 -25.03 15.80 -7.19
N SER A 151 -24.90 15.90 -8.52
CA SER A 151 -25.38 17.05 -9.30
C SER A 151 -26.86 16.97 -9.69
N TYR A 152 -27.46 15.78 -9.69
CA TYR A 152 -28.90 15.58 -9.98
C TYR A 152 -29.55 14.67 -8.93
N PRO A 153 -29.83 15.17 -7.71
CA PRO A 153 -30.44 14.37 -6.64
C PRO A 153 -31.86 13.88 -6.98
N GLU A 154 -32.55 14.52 -7.93
CA GLU A 154 -33.98 14.30 -8.24
C GLU A 154 -34.26 13.10 -9.18
N PHE A 155 -33.24 12.49 -9.78
CA PHE A 155 -33.40 11.37 -10.72
C PHE A 155 -33.14 9.99 -10.10
N LYS A 156 -33.05 9.89 -8.76
CA LYS A 156 -32.74 8.63 -8.05
C LYS A 156 -33.88 7.61 -8.01
N ASP A 157 -35.12 8.03 -8.32
CA ASP A 157 -36.33 7.21 -8.16
C ASP A 157 -37.01 6.84 -9.50
N ILE A 158 -36.34 7.02 -10.65
CA ILE A 158 -36.93 6.80 -12.00
C ILE A 158 -36.63 5.38 -12.56
N CYS A 159 -36.27 4.41 -11.72
CA CYS A 159 -36.16 2.99 -12.12
C CYS A 159 -36.81 2.06 -11.10
#